data_AF-A0A6P0YFH0-F1
#
_entry.id   AF-A0A6P0YFH0-F1
#
_cell.length_a   1.000
_cell.length_b   1.000
_cell.length_c   1.000
_cell.angle_alpha   90.00
_cell.angle_beta   90.00
_cell.angle_gamma   90.00
#
_symmetry.space_group_name_H-M   'P 1'
#
loop_
_entity.id
_entity.type
_entity.pdbx_description
1 polymer ?
#
loop_
_entity_poly.entity_id
_entity_poly.type
_entity_poly.pdbx_seq_one_letter_code
_entity_poly.pdbx_strand_id
1 'polypeptide(L)' 'MKQTSTSVPDYAYEVLCYLTEITGKSQSAIIAPYVERGIFEELSKIEQHLESMKSSGIEIDEVEMNATNNNKK' A
#
# COMPACT_ATOMS: atom_id res chain seq x y z
N MET A 1 -1.55 -13.86 4.90
CA MET A 1 -1.52 -12.78 3.89
C MET A 1 -2.89 -12.66 3.25
N LYS A 2 -3.43 -11.45 3.13
CA LYS A 2 -4.64 -11.21 2.33
C LYS A 2 -4.22 -11.13 0.85
N GLN A 3 -4.87 -11.89 -0.01
CA GLN A 3 -4.60 -11.84 -1.45
C GLN A 3 -5.42 -10.70 -2.08
N THR A 4 -4.80 -9.97 -2.99
CA THR A 4 -5.44 -8.93 -3.79
C THR A 4 -5.19 -9.23 -5.26
N SER A 5 -6.19 -8.96 -6.10
CA SER A 5 -6.08 -9.03 -7.56
C SER A 5 -6.08 -7.62 -8.11
N THR A 6 -5.13 -7.31 -8.98
CA THR A 6 -5.04 -6.02 -9.67
C THR A 6 -4.62 -6.25 -11.11
N SER A 7 -5.14 -5.44 -12.02
CA SER A 7 -4.61 -5.35 -13.37
C SER A 7 -3.29 -4.56 -13.36
N VAL A 8 -2.42 -4.90 -14.30
CA VAL A 8 -1.18 -4.16 -14.58
C VAL A 8 -1.10 -3.86 -16.07
N PRO A 9 -0.41 -2.78 -16.48
CA PRO A 9 -0.13 -2.53 -17.89
C PRO A 9 0.70 -3.64 -18.54
N ASP A 10 0.50 -3.88 -19.84
CA ASP A 10 1.16 -4.95 -20.59
C ASP A 10 2.68 -4.92 -20.48
N TYR A 11 3.29 -3.72 -20.61
CA TYR A 11 4.74 -3.57 -20.48
C TYR A 11 5.26 -3.98 -19.09
N ALA A 12 4.47 -3.75 -18.03
CA ALA A 12 4.85 -4.12 -16.68
C ALA A 12 4.72 -5.64 -16.49
N TYR A 13 3.72 -6.25 -17.12
CA TYR A 13 3.56 -7.70 -17.15
C TYR A 13 4.75 -8.39 -17.84
N GLU A 14 5.19 -7.90 -19.00
CA GLU A 14 6.37 -8.44 -19.71
C GLU A 14 7.64 -8.40 -18.85
N VAL A 15 7.87 -7.27 -18.18
CA VAL A 15 9.01 -7.13 -17.24
C VAL A 15 8.89 -8.10 -16.07
N LEU A 16 7.70 -8.26 -15.49
CA LEU A 16 7.48 -9.20 -14.38
C LEU A 16 7.69 -10.65 -14.81
N CYS A 17 7.26 -11.05 -16.01
CA CYS A 17 7.54 -12.36 -16.58
C CYS A 17 9.05 -12.60 -16.71
N TYR A 18 9.78 -11.67 -17.32
CA TYR A 18 11.23 -11.75 -17.45
C TYR A 18 11.93 -11.88 -16.08
N LEU A 19 11.54 -11.05 -15.10
CA LEU A 19 12.11 -11.10 -13.75
C LEU A 19 11.81 -12.43 -13.07
N THR A 20 10.62 -13.00 -13.25
CA THR A 20 10.30 -14.33 -12.73
C THR A 20 11.20 -15.41 -13.34
N GLU A 21 11.45 -15.37 -14.65
CA GLU A 21 12.32 -16.34 -15.33
C GLU A 21 13.76 -16.30 -14.79
N ILE A 22 14.34 -15.10 -14.63
CA ILE A 22 15.74 -14.97 -14.21
C ILE A 22 15.96 -15.13 -12.71
N THR A 23 14.95 -14.85 -11.88
CA THR A 23 15.09 -14.92 -10.41
C THR A 23 14.49 -16.18 -9.79
N GLY A 24 13.61 -16.89 -10.51
CA GLY A 24 12.82 -18.00 -9.98
C GLY A 24 11.77 -17.58 -8.94
N LYS A 25 11.58 -16.26 -8.71
CA LYS A 25 10.60 -15.74 -7.75
C LYS A 25 9.25 -15.53 -8.43
N SER A 26 8.17 -15.71 -7.68
CA SER A 26 6.84 -15.34 -8.15
C SER A 26 6.75 -13.82 -8.37
N GLN A 27 5.90 -13.40 -9.31
CA GLN A 27 5.63 -11.98 -9.56
C GLN A 27 5.16 -11.25 -8.29
N SER A 28 4.36 -11.92 -7.45
CA SER A 28 3.94 -11.40 -6.14
C SER A 28 5.11 -11.15 -5.18
N ALA A 29 6.09 -12.04 -5.13
CA ALA A 29 7.27 -11.88 -4.29
C ALA A 29 8.22 -10.79 -4.83
N ILE A 30 8.21 -10.55 -6.14
CA ILE A 30 8.96 -9.47 -6.78
C ILE A 30 8.33 -8.11 -6.45
N ILE A 31 6.99 -7.99 -6.53
CA ILE A 31 6.30 -6.70 -6.39
C ILE A 31 6.02 -6.30 -4.94
N ALA A 32 5.87 -7.25 -4.02
CA ALA A 32 5.48 -6.97 -2.63
C ALA A 32 6.33 -5.89 -1.94
N PRO A 33 7.68 -5.89 -2.03
CA PRO A 33 8.50 -4.85 -1.39
C PRO A 33 8.24 -3.44 -1.93
N TYR A 34 7.89 -3.32 -3.22
CA TYR A 34 7.57 -2.03 -3.84
C TYR A 34 6.21 -1.51 -3.38
N VAL A 35 5.23 -2.41 -3.23
CA VAL A 35 3.91 -2.05 -2.70
C VAL A 35 4.02 -1.62 -1.24
N GLU A 36 4.74 -2.39 -0.41
CA GLU A 36 4.96 -2.05 1.00
C GLU A 36 5.64 -0.67 1.13
N ARG A 37 6.71 -0.44 0.37
CA ARG A 37 7.39 0.85 0.34
C ARG A 37 6.47 1.99 -0.09
N GLY A 38 5.68 1.80 -1.15
CA GLY A 38 4.72 2.82 -1.61
C GLY A 38 3.69 3.15 -0.54
N ILE A 39 3.19 2.15 0.20
CA ILE A 39 2.26 2.37 1.33
C ILE A 39 2.94 3.21 2.42
N PHE A 40 4.18 2.90 2.81
CA PHE A 40 4.90 3.68 3.81
C PHE A 40 5.13 5.14 3.37
N GLU A 41 5.48 5.35 2.09
CA GLU A 41 5.66 6.70 1.55
C GLU A 41 4.36 7.51 1.56
N GLU A 42 3.23 6.90 1.19
CA GLU A 42 1.92 7.55 1.25
C GLU A 42 1.47 7.83 2.68
N LEU A 43 1.67 6.90 3.62
CA LEU A 43 1.37 7.14 5.04
C LEU A 43 2.19 8.30 5.59
N SER A 44 3.48 8.39 5.27
CA SER A 44 4.33 9.49 5.70
C SER A 44 3.87 10.85 5.15
N LYS A 45 3.42 10.90 3.89
CA LYS A 45 2.82 12.12 3.31
C LYS A 45 1.53 12.51 4.05
N ILE A 46 0.68 11.54 4.36
CA ILE A 46 -0.54 11.78 5.13
C ILE A 46 -0.19 12.36 6.50
N GLU A 47 0.76 11.78 7.22
CA GLU A 47 1.23 12.28 8.52
C GLU A 47 1.73 13.73 8.43
N GLN A 48 2.57 14.04 7.42
CA GLN A 48 3.04 15.40 7.18
C GLN A 48 1.90 16.40 6.90
N HIS A 49 0.89 15.98 6.14
CA HIS A 49 -0.29 16.80 5.89
C HIS A 49 -1.11 17.03 7.16
N LEU A 50 -1.30 16.00 7.99
CA LEU A 50 -2.00 16.12 9.27
C LEU A 50 -1.27 17.06 10.22
N GLU A 51 0.06 16.96 10.33
CA GLU A 51 0.87 17.88 11.13
C GLU A 51 0.77 19.33 10.63
N SER A 52 0.85 19.52 9.31
CA SER A 52 0.69 20.85 8.69
C SER A 52 -0.69 21.45 8.98
N MET A 53 -1.76 20.68 8.88
CA MET A 53 -3.11 21.11 9.21
C MET A 53 -3.25 21.49 10.69
N LYS A 54 -2.74 20.66 11.61
CA LYS A 54 -2.72 20.96 13.05
C LYS A 54 -1.98 22.27 13.36
N SER A 55 -0.81 22.47 12.74
CA SER A 55 -0.02 23.70 12.90
C SER A 55 -0.73 24.96 12.36
N SER A 56 -1.64 24.77 11.42
CA SER A 56 -2.46 25.84 10.83
C SER A 56 -3.74 26.14 11.63
N GLY A 57 -3.96 25.47 12.76
CA GLY A 57 -5.16 25.63 13.58
C GLY A 57 -6.41 24.98 13.00
N ILE A 58 -6.26 24.10 12.00
CA ILE A 58 -7.38 23.30 11.48
C ILE A 58 -7.59 22.14 12.45
N GLU A 59 -8.72 22.16 13.16
CA GLU A 59 -9.15 21.03 13.98
C GLU A 59 -9.54 19.87 13.07
N ILE A 60 -8.79 18.78 13.18
CA ILE A 60 -9.11 17.51 12.54
C ILE A 60 -9.81 16.70 13.61
N ASP A 61 -11.11 16.47 13.45
CA ASP A 61 -11.82 15.50 14.28
C ASP A 61 -11.10 14.16 14.21
N GLU A 62 -10.76 13.58 15.36
CA GLU A 62 -10.21 12.23 15.40
C GLU A 62 -11.23 11.30 14.75
N VAL A 63 -10.95 10.84 13.54
CA VAL A 63 -11.72 9.78 12.92
C VAL A 63 -11.46 8.54 13.78
N GLU A 64 -12.42 8.20 14.64
CA GLU A 64 -12.40 6.93 15.37
C GLU A 64 -12.24 5.81 14.35
N MET A 65 -11.01 5.29 14.22
CA MET A 65 -10.74 4.06 13.50
C MET A 65 -11.30 2.90 14.32
N ASN A 66 -12.63 2.79 14.35
CA ASN A 66 -13.31 1.58 14.78
C ASN A 66 -13.03 0.51 13.72
N ALA A 67 -11.83 -0.08 13.83
CA ALA A 67 -11.47 -1.30 13.15
C ALA A 67 -12.62 -2.27 13.37
N THR A 68 -13.30 -2.62 12.27
CA THR A 68 -14.42 -3.54 12.23
C THR A 68 -13.94 -4.91 12.67
N ASN A 69 -13.86 -5.12 13.98
CA ASN A 69 -13.64 -6.40 14.61
C ASN A 69 -15.01 -7.06 14.80
N ASN A 70 -15.66 -7.40 13.69
CA ASN A 70 -16.76 -8.36 13.70
C ASN A 70 -16.25 -9.67 13.12
N ASN A 71 -15.46 -10.36 13.95
CA ASN A 71 -15.31 -11.79 13.86
C ASN A 71 -16.19 -12.38 14.97
N LYS A 72 -17.35 -12.96 14.62
CA LYS A 72 -18.05 -14.08 15.29
C LYS A 72 -19.53 -14.18 14.86
N LYS A 73 -19.82 -15.08 13.92
CA LYS A 73 -20.48 -16.35 14.20
C LYS A 73 -20.49 -17.24 12.97
#